data_AF-W4JWY2-F1
#
_entry.id   AF-W4JWY2-F1
#
_cell.length_a   1.000
_cell.length_b   1.000
_cell.length_c   1.000
_cell.angle_alpha   90.00
_cell.angle_beta   90.00
_cell.angle_gamma   90.00
#
_symmetry.space_group_name_H-M   'P 1'
#
loop_
_entity.id
_entity.type
_entity.pdbx_description
1 polymer ?
#
loop_
_entity_poly.entity_id
_entity_poly.type
_entity_poly.pdbx_seq_one_letter_code
_entity_poly.pdbx_strand_id
1 'polypeptide(L)'
;MDASIVQPFHPEVVAVPGSSSLGYVLEPAIVISLLATGVWLNRRNTSRSPPLFPYPASPSSPASARDTSRYANNWISRTLHRLPFILEVLYWALTYWIYQIARAISAVLFIDEGTVDLARRHGIQVVEAERAMSIQWENGVQEWVMHTPWLLNSLNRIYSFIHIPATIAFLAYFYRTQRFNTYAPARRTLALANLLAFVVFTLWPCMPPRLLPKSYGFIDTVHRGAVSSVWTTNKFCNQYAAMPSLHFGYSLIVGWSLFANAPAGTRSRWRRMGLHYLFMGYPALILLAIVATANHYLLDAAAGFVVAVLALQANAVLLRLLPLENYVFDKLHIHKPPPAGRAEAVGAEEGLPRFAYEAVDDGGAKEKRRSCGSFVFTTAEA
;
A
#
# COMPACT_ATOMS: atom_id res chain seq x y z
N MET A 1 23.90 -39.71 1.42
CA MET A 1 23.02 -39.20 2.50
C MET A 1 21.67 -39.85 2.27
N ASP A 2 21.23 -40.67 3.23
CA ASP A 2 20.10 -41.59 3.11
C ASP A 2 18.75 -40.89 2.86
N ALA A 3 17.99 -41.44 1.92
CA ALA A 3 16.66 -40.99 1.50
C ALA A 3 15.52 -41.39 2.47
N SER A 4 15.83 -41.73 3.73
CA SER A 4 14.89 -42.34 4.68
C SER A 4 14.35 -41.40 5.77
N ILE A 5 14.58 -40.08 5.66
CA ILE A 5 13.99 -39.06 6.55
C ILE A 5 13.03 -38.15 5.77
N VAL A 6 12.04 -38.75 5.11
CA VAL A 6 10.90 -38.03 4.54
C VAL A 6 9.67 -38.46 5.33
N GLN A 7 9.47 -37.84 6.48
CA GLN A 7 8.21 -37.97 7.22
C GLN A 7 7.13 -37.19 6.45
N PRO A 8 5.95 -37.78 6.19
CA PRO A 8 4.84 -37.04 5.59
C PRO A 8 4.47 -35.87 6.49
N PHE A 9 4.44 -34.67 5.92
CA PHE A 9 3.99 -33.47 6.58
C PHE A 9 2.46 -33.53 6.70
N HIS A 10 1.97 -33.90 7.87
CA HIS A 10 0.58 -33.68 8.24
C HIS A 10 0.48 -32.26 8.81
N PRO A 11 -0.09 -31.28 8.09
CA PRO A 11 -0.45 -30.04 8.73
C PRO A 11 -1.51 -30.38 9.79
N GLU A 12 -1.21 -30.13 11.07
CA GLU A 12 -2.28 -29.92 12.04
C GLU A 12 -3.04 -28.69 11.55
N VAL A 13 -4.08 -28.93 10.74
CA VAL A 13 -5.08 -27.93 10.43
C VAL A 13 -5.82 -27.67 11.73
N VAL A 14 -5.30 -26.74 12.52
CA VAL A 14 -6.03 -26.19 13.65
C VAL A 14 -7.25 -25.49 13.05
N ALA A 15 -8.38 -26.20 13.08
CA ALA A 15 -9.65 -25.67 12.65
C ALA A 15 -10.02 -24.50 13.58
N VAL A 16 -9.79 -23.27 13.12
CA VAL A 16 -10.34 -22.09 13.79
C VAL A 16 -11.87 -22.20 13.76
N PRO A 17 -12.56 -22.24 14.91
CA PRO A 17 -14.01 -22.25 14.96
C PRO A 17 -14.54 -20.92 14.46
N GLY A 18 -15.45 -20.95 13.48
CA GLY A 18 -16.34 -19.84 13.15
C GLY A 18 -15.72 -18.62 12.46
N SER A 19 -15.29 -18.75 11.19
CA SER A 19 -15.27 -17.57 10.30
C SER A 19 -16.70 -17.31 9.84
N SER A 20 -17.44 -16.45 10.55
CA SER A 20 -18.77 -16.03 10.14
C SER A 20 -18.69 -15.25 8.81
N SER A 21 -19.67 -15.43 7.92
CA SER A 21 -19.80 -14.69 6.66
C SER A 21 -19.77 -13.16 6.84
N LEU A 22 -20.05 -12.70 8.07
CA LEU A 22 -19.98 -11.31 8.51
C LEU A 22 -18.56 -10.71 8.46
N GLY A 23 -17.51 -11.50 8.71
CA GLY A 23 -16.12 -11.00 8.69
C GLY A 23 -15.69 -10.45 7.33
N TYR A 24 -16.14 -11.08 6.24
CA TYR A 24 -15.84 -10.67 4.86
C TYR A 24 -16.42 -9.30 4.47
N VAL A 25 -17.42 -8.81 5.20
CA VAL A 25 -18.11 -7.54 4.91
C VAL A 25 -17.72 -6.46 5.92
N LEU A 26 -17.61 -6.82 7.20
CA LEU A 26 -17.24 -5.90 8.29
C LEU A 26 -15.82 -5.36 8.14
N GLU A 27 -14.86 -6.19 7.71
CA GLU A 27 -13.46 -5.77 7.59
C GLU A 27 -13.24 -4.72 6.49
N PRO A 28 -13.75 -4.91 5.24
CA PRO A 28 -13.77 -3.83 4.25
C PRO A 28 -14.49 -2.58 4.76
N ALA A 29 -15.60 -2.73 5.48
CA ALA A 29 -16.36 -1.60 6.00
C ALA A 29 -15.57 -0.78 7.05
N ILE A 30 -14.76 -1.42 7.90
CA ILE A 30 -13.87 -0.73 8.84
C ILE A 30 -12.77 0.03 8.09
N VAL A 31 -12.14 -0.59 7.10
CA VAL A 31 -11.12 0.07 6.26
C VAL A 31 -11.71 1.28 5.53
N ILE A 32 -12.90 1.13 4.96
CA ILE A 32 -13.65 2.20 4.31
C ILE A 32 -13.95 3.32 5.30
N SER A 33 -14.40 2.98 6.51
CA SER A 33 -14.74 3.95 7.55
C SER A 33 -13.51 4.71 8.03
N LEU A 34 -12.38 4.05 8.29
CA LEU A 34 -11.13 4.69 8.71
C LEU A 34 -10.58 5.62 7.62
N LEU A 35 -10.63 5.18 6.36
CA LEU A 35 -10.26 6.02 5.21
C LEU A 35 -11.21 7.23 5.08
N ALA A 36 -12.51 7.03 5.23
CA ALA A 36 -13.51 8.09 5.12
C ALA A 36 -13.38 9.11 6.26
N THR A 37 -13.23 8.67 7.51
CA THR A 37 -13.05 9.54 8.68
C THR A 37 -11.73 10.31 8.59
N GLY A 38 -10.64 9.67 8.16
CA GLY A 38 -9.34 10.33 7.98
C GLY A 38 -9.35 11.41 6.89
N VAL A 39 -10.17 11.23 5.86
CA VAL A 39 -10.39 12.23 4.79
C VAL A 39 -11.31 13.35 5.26
N TRP A 40 -12.39 13.03 5.97
CA TRP A 40 -13.38 13.99 6.44
C TRP A 40 -12.82 14.97 7.47
N LEU A 41 -12.01 14.49 8.42
CA LEU A 41 -11.44 15.31 9.51
C LEU A 41 -10.42 16.36 9.05
N ASN A 42 -10.03 16.36 7.78
CA ASN A 42 -8.76 16.97 7.40
C ASN A 42 -8.95 17.74 6.06
N ARG A 43 -9.38 19.01 6.15
CA ARG A 43 -9.62 19.99 5.06
C ARG A 43 -8.31 20.57 4.49
N ARG A 44 -8.08 20.48 3.17
CA ARG A 44 -6.76 20.67 2.48
C ARG A 44 -6.11 22.03 2.75
N ASN A 45 -4.77 22.02 2.82
CA ASN A 45 -3.95 23.22 2.74
C ASN A 45 -2.88 23.01 1.66
N THR A 46 -3.02 23.70 0.54
CA THR A 46 -2.27 23.52 -0.71
C THR A 46 -1.09 24.50 -0.77
N SER A 47 0.00 24.20 -0.06
CA SER A 47 1.26 24.91 -0.30
C SER A 47 2.46 24.04 0.08
N ARG A 48 3.08 23.39 -0.91
CA ARG A 48 4.37 22.70 -0.74
C ARG A 48 5.18 22.66 -2.04
N SER A 49 6.49 22.71 -1.85
CA SER A 49 7.56 22.66 -2.86
C SER A 49 7.62 21.31 -3.60
N PRO A 50 8.21 21.26 -4.81
CA PRO A 50 8.37 20.03 -5.58
C PRO A 50 9.21 18.96 -4.84
N PRO A 51 8.99 17.66 -5.15
CA PRO A 51 9.74 16.55 -4.55
C PRO A 51 11.24 16.63 -4.85
N LEU A 52 12.07 16.08 -3.96
CA LEU A 52 13.53 15.99 -4.19
C LEU A 52 13.88 15.08 -5.38
N PHE A 53 13.06 14.05 -5.60
CA PHE A 53 13.15 13.15 -6.76
C PHE A 53 11.78 13.10 -7.44
N PRO A 54 11.65 13.57 -8.69
CA PRO A 54 10.39 13.52 -9.40
C PRO A 54 10.04 12.07 -9.74
N TYR A 55 8.80 11.67 -9.47
CA TYR A 55 8.25 10.46 -10.10
C TYR A 55 8.20 10.68 -11.62
N PRO A 56 8.41 9.63 -12.45
CA PRO A 56 8.22 9.77 -13.88
C PRO A 56 6.84 10.38 -14.16
N ALA A 57 6.83 11.44 -14.97
CA ALA A 57 5.62 12.19 -15.25
C ALA A 57 4.55 11.24 -15.80
N SER A 58 3.31 11.36 -15.30
CA SER A 58 2.18 10.72 -15.97
C SER A 58 2.17 11.25 -17.42
N PRO A 59 2.07 10.37 -18.44
CA PRO A 59 1.82 10.81 -19.80
C PRO A 59 0.61 11.74 -19.81
N SER A 60 0.65 12.78 -20.66
CA SER A 60 -0.54 13.56 -20.98
C SER A 60 -1.67 12.60 -21.33
N SER A 61 -2.86 12.79 -20.75
CA SER A 61 -4.04 11.98 -21.07
C SER A 61 -4.12 11.80 -22.59
N PRO A 62 -4.26 10.57 -23.11
CA PRO A 62 -4.31 10.36 -24.54
C PRO A 62 -5.41 11.22 -25.15
N ALA A 63 -5.14 11.79 -26.33
CA ALA A 63 -6.07 12.62 -27.11
C ALA A 63 -7.40 11.91 -27.48
N SER A 64 -7.56 10.63 -27.11
CA SER A 64 -8.77 9.83 -27.30
C SER A 64 -9.65 9.68 -26.05
N ALA A 65 -9.44 10.50 -25.01
CA ALA A 65 -10.32 10.47 -23.84
C ALA A 65 -11.76 10.82 -24.28
N ARG A 66 -12.66 9.84 -24.26
CA ARG A 66 -14.07 10.06 -24.59
C ARG A 66 -14.62 11.17 -23.70
N ASP A 67 -15.30 12.13 -24.31
CA ASP A 67 -15.87 13.25 -23.56
C ASP A 67 -17.06 12.76 -22.72
N THR A 68 -16.82 12.66 -21.41
CA THR A 68 -17.83 12.28 -20.41
C THR A 68 -18.46 13.50 -19.73
N SER A 69 -18.12 14.72 -20.14
CA SER A 69 -18.65 15.98 -19.56
C SER A 69 -20.18 16.03 -19.58
N ARG A 70 -20.81 15.41 -20.60
CA ARG A 70 -22.27 15.25 -20.71
C ARG A 70 -22.92 14.58 -19.48
N TYR A 71 -22.17 13.78 -18.73
CA TYR A 71 -22.64 13.08 -17.54
C TYR A 71 -22.32 13.81 -16.22
N ALA A 72 -21.71 15.00 -16.27
CA ALA A 72 -21.27 15.72 -15.07
C ALA A 72 -22.44 16.04 -14.11
N ASN A 73 -23.64 16.22 -14.64
CA ASN A 73 -24.84 16.54 -13.85
C ASN A 73 -25.56 15.33 -13.24
N ASN A 74 -25.14 14.11 -13.54
CA ASN A 74 -25.69 12.92 -12.90
C ASN A 74 -25.38 12.90 -11.40
N TRP A 75 -26.28 12.35 -10.58
CA TRP A 75 -26.14 12.28 -9.12
C TRP A 75 -24.89 11.52 -8.68
N ILE A 76 -24.48 10.48 -9.42
CA ILE A 76 -23.24 9.73 -9.15
C ILE A 76 -22.01 10.62 -9.39
N SER A 77 -21.94 11.28 -10.55
CA SER A 77 -20.86 12.22 -10.90
C SER A 77 -20.75 13.35 -9.87
N ARG A 78 -21.88 13.93 -9.44
CA ARG A 78 -21.93 14.95 -8.39
C ARG A 78 -21.44 14.43 -7.05
N THR A 79 -21.81 13.21 -6.68
CA THR A 79 -21.35 12.56 -5.45
C THR A 79 -19.85 12.33 -5.49
N LEU A 80 -19.30 11.80 -6.58
CA LEU A 80 -17.86 11.60 -6.76
C LEU A 80 -17.09 12.94 -6.77
N HIS A 81 -17.69 14.00 -7.31
CA HIS A 81 -17.11 15.33 -7.28
C HIS A 81 -17.05 15.91 -5.86
N ARG A 82 -18.12 15.75 -5.07
CA ARG A 82 -18.15 16.16 -3.66
C ARG A 82 -17.23 15.31 -2.79
N LEU A 83 -17.13 14.02 -3.09
CA LEU A 83 -16.40 13.03 -2.30
C LEU A 83 -15.39 12.27 -3.20
N PRO A 84 -14.34 12.95 -3.70
CA PRO A 84 -13.39 12.36 -4.66
C PRO A 84 -12.61 11.18 -4.07
N PHE A 85 -12.55 11.04 -2.74
CA PHE A 85 -11.91 9.90 -2.07
C PHE A 85 -12.65 8.59 -2.30
N ILE A 86 -13.92 8.60 -2.70
CA ILE A 86 -14.65 7.38 -3.05
C ILE A 86 -13.91 6.62 -4.15
N LEU A 87 -13.28 7.34 -5.09
CA LEU A 87 -12.45 6.73 -6.12
C LEU A 87 -11.21 6.02 -5.54
N GLU A 88 -10.63 6.53 -4.46
CA GLU A 88 -9.53 5.87 -3.76
C GLU A 88 -9.99 4.59 -3.09
N VAL A 89 -11.15 4.64 -2.43
CA VAL A 89 -11.77 3.45 -1.83
C VAL A 89 -12.06 2.40 -2.89
N LEU A 90 -12.68 2.79 -4.01
CA LEU A 90 -12.97 1.90 -5.12
C LEU A 90 -11.69 1.32 -5.75
N TYR A 91 -10.63 2.12 -5.85
CA TYR A 91 -9.33 1.66 -6.36
C TYR A 91 -8.77 0.50 -5.51
N TRP A 92 -8.77 0.66 -4.19
CA TRP A 92 -8.27 -0.38 -3.27
C TRP A 92 -9.22 -1.56 -3.15
N ALA A 93 -10.54 -1.32 -3.14
CA ALA A 93 -11.54 -2.38 -3.16
C ALA A 93 -11.42 -3.23 -4.43
N LEU A 94 -11.26 -2.61 -5.60
CA LEU A 94 -11.05 -3.33 -6.86
C LEU A 94 -9.76 -4.17 -6.81
N THR A 95 -8.65 -3.58 -6.34
CA THR A 95 -7.38 -4.30 -6.19
C THR A 95 -7.52 -5.49 -5.25
N TYR A 96 -8.21 -5.31 -4.13
CA TYR A 96 -8.50 -6.37 -3.17
C TYR A 96 -9.36 -7.48 -3.79
N TRP A 97 -10.45 -7.15 -4.47
CA TRP A 97 -11.33 -8.14 -5.09
C TRP A 97 -10.65 -8.93 -6.21
N ILE A 98 -9.84 -8.27 -7.05
CA ILE A 98 -9.02 -8.94 -8.06
C ILE A 98 -8.09 -9.96 -7.39
N TYR A 99 -7.40 -9.56 -6.31
CA TYR A 99 -6.56 -10.47 -5.53
C TYR A 99 -7.36 -11.64 -4.94
N GLN A 100 -8.52 -11.38 -4.32
CA GLN A 100 -9.35 -12.42 -3.72
C GLN A 100 -9.83 -13.45 -4.74
N ILE A 101 -10.26 -13.00 -5.92
CA ILE A 101 -10.68 -13.86 -7.03
C ILE A 101 -9.49 -14.67 -7.54
N ALA A 102 -8.36 -14.02 -7.83
CA ALA A 102 -7.18 -14.69 -8.35
C ALA A 102 -6.63 -15.74 -7.36
N ARG A 103 -6.71 -15.46 -6.05
CA ARG A 103 -6.37 -16.43 -5.00
C ARG A 103 -7.38 -17.56 -4.91
N ALA A 104 -8.68 -17.29 -5.05
CA ALA A 104 -9.71 -18.34 -5.07
C ALA A 104 -9.51 -19.29 -6.26
N ILE A 105 -9.25 -18.75 -7.45
CA ILE A 105 -8.88 -19.53 -8.64
C ILE A 105 -7.61 -20.34 -8.37
N SER A 106 -6.58 -19.73 -7.79
CA SER A 106 -5.33 -20.44 -7.49
C SER A 106 -5.53 -21.58 -6.49
N ALA A 107 -6.37 -21.37 -5.48
CA ALA A 107 -6.69 -22.39 -4.48
C ALA A 107 -7.44 -23.59 -5.07
N VAL A 108 -8.34 -23.35 -6.04
CA VAL A 108 -9.11 -24.42 -6.68
C VAL A 108 -8.29 -25.16 -7.74
N LEU A 109 -7.42 -24.46 -8.46
CA LEU A 109 -6.71 -25.03 -9.61
C LEU A 109 -5.32 -25.59 -9.27
N PHE A 110 -4.66 -25.07 -8.22
CA PHE A 110 -3.23 -25.31 -7.99
C PHE A 110 -2.86 -25.69 -6.56
N ILE A 111 -3.78 -25.75 -5.58
CA ILE A 111 -3.41 -26.14 -4.20
C ILE A 111 -3.82 -27.60 -3.96
N ASP A 112 -2.88 -28.50 -4.18
CA ASP A 112 -2.91 -29.92 -3.80
C ASP A 112 -1.79 -30.23 -2.76
N GLU A 113 -1.71 -31.47 -2.27
CA GLU A 113 -0.61 -31.89 -1.38
C GLU A 113 0.78 -31.66 -2.01
N GLY A 114 0.90 -31.85 -3.32
CA GLY A 114 2.15 -31.63 -4.08
C GLY A 114 2.65 -30.19 -4.01
N THR A 115 1.75 -29.22 -3.85
CA THR A 115 2.07 -27.80 -3.74
C THR A 115 2.71 -27.43 -2.40
N VAL A 116 2.30 -28.09 -1.31
CA VAL A 116 2.90 -27.91 0.01
C VAL A 116 4.34 -28.43 0.01
N ASP A 117 4.57 -29.59 -0.59
CA ASP A 117 5.91 -30.17 -0.72
C ASP A 117 6.80 -29.36 -1.66
N LEU A 118 6.24 -28.82 -2.75
CA LEU A 118 6.93 -27.88 -3.62
C LEU A 118 7.35 -26.61 -2.85
N ALA A 119 6.43 -26.02 -2.09
CA ALA A 119 6.72 -24.83 -1.28
C ALA A 119 7.80 -25.09 -0.23
N ARG A 120 7.80 -26.28 0.39
CA ARG A 120 8.86 -26.70 1.32
C ARG A 120 10.21 -26.79 0.63
N ARG A 121 10.28 -27.39 -0.56
CA ARG A 121 11.52 -27.48 -1.35
C ARG A 121 12.07 -26.09 -1.68
N HIS A 122 11.22 -25.15 -2.08
CA HIS A 122 11.65 -23.77 -2.32
C HIS A 122 12.15 -23.07 -1.05
N GLY A 123 11.49 -23.27 0.10
CA GLY A 123 11.98 -22.74 1.38
C GLY A 123 13.36 -23.29 1.75
N ILE A 124 13.61 -24.58 1.54
CA ILE A 124 14.93 -25.20 1.75
C ILE A 124 15.97 -24.62 0.78
N GLN A 125 15.63 -24.44 -0.49
CA GLN A 125 16.52 -23.82 -1.49
C GLN A 125 16.93 -22.40 -1.09
N VAL A 126 16.01 -21.61 -0.51
CA VAL A 126 16.31 -20.27 0.00
C VAL A 126 17.33 -20.34 1.13
N VAL A 127 17.14 -21.24 2.10
CA VAL A 127 18.10 -21.43 3.21
C VAL A 127 19.47 -21.90 2.69
N GLU A 128 19.50 -22.81 1.73
CA GLU A 128 20.75 -23.28 1.12
C GLU A 128 21.47 -22.16 0.36
N ALA A 129 20.73 -21.31 -0.36
CA ALA A 129 21.28 -20.14 -1.03
C ALA A 129 21.84 -19.11 -0.04
N GLU A 130 21.11 -18.84 1.05
CA GLU A 130 21.56 -18.00 2.16
C GLU A 130 22.84 -18.53 2.79
N ARG A 131 22.91 -19.84 3.03
CA ARG A 131 24.12 -20.52 3.53
C ARG A 131 25.29 -20.37 2.56
N ALA A 132 25.06 -20.55 1.26
CA ALA A 132 26.09 -20.39 0.23
C ALA A 132 26.62 -18.94 0.14
N MET A 133 25.78 -17.95 0.46
CA MET A 133 26.14 -16.53 0.52
C MET A 133 26.74 -16.13 1.89
N SER A 134 26.86 -17.04 2.85
CA SER A 134 27.26 -16.76 4.23
C SER A 134 26.34 -15.76 4.96
N ILE A 135 25.06 -15.71 4.56
CA ILE A 135 24.02 -14.88 5.17
C ILE A 135 23.15 -15.83 6.01
N GLN A 136 23.49 -16.03 7.28
CA GLN A 136 22.77 -16.95 8.19
C GLN A 136 22.40 -16.25 9.50
N TRP A 137 21.81 -15.06 9.38
CA TRP A 137 21.63 -14.16 10.52
C TRP A 137 20.29 -14.38 11.22
N GLU A 138 19.33 -15.03 10.56
CA GLU A 138 17.96 -15.22 11.01
C GLU A 138 17.91 -15.91 12.36
N ASN A 139 18.63 -17.03 12.51
CA ASN A 139 18.68 -17.79 13.76
C ASN A 139 19.30 -16.95 14.90
N GLY A 140 20.40 -16.24 14.62
CA GLY A 140 21.06 -15.39 15.62
C GLY A 140 20.20 -14.20 16.06
N VAL A 141 19.50 -13.56 15.12
CA VAL A 141 18.55 -12.47 15.41
C VAL A 141 17.38 -13.00 16.24
N GLN A 142 16.82 -14.16 15.87
CA GLN A 142 15.72 -14.77 16.60
C GLN A 142 16.16 -15.15 18.03
N GLU A 143 17.30 -15.83 18.20
CA GLU A 143 17.85 -16.18 19.51
C GLU A 143 18.07 -14.96 20.40
N TRP A 144 18.68 -13.91 19.85
CA TRP A 144 18.89 -12.65 20.57
C TRP A 144 17.58 -12.01 21.06
N VAL A 145 16.56 -11.94 20.20
CA VAL A 145 15.25 -11.39 20.58
C VAL A 145 14.54 -12.27 21.61
N MET A 146 14.67 -13.60 21.52
CA MET A 146 14.03 -14.53 22.45
C MET A 146 14.53 -14.37 23.89
N HIS A 147 15.77 -13.93 24.11
CA HIS A 147 16.28 -13.58 25.44
C HIS A 147 15.60 -12.35 26.06
N THR A 148 14.83 -11.59 25.28
CA THR A 148 14.18 -10.34 25.70
C THR A 148 12.65 -10.41 25.48
N PRO A 149 11.87 -10.98 26.43
CA PRO A 149 10.46 -11.29 26.22
C PRO A 149 9.58 -10.09 25.83
N TRP A 150 9.82 -8.90 26.39
CA TRP A 150 9.05 -7.70 26.05
C TRP A 150 9.31 -7.24 24.61
N LEU A 151 10.54 -7.41 24.10
CA LEU A 151 10.93 -7.07 22.75
C LEU A 151 10.28 -8.05 21.77
N LEU A 152 10.36 -9.36 22.05
CA LEU A 152 9.71 -10.39 21.25
C LEU A 152 8.20 -10.14 21.13
N ASN A 153 7.52 -9.90 22.25
CA ASN A 153 6.09 -9.59 22.26
C ASN A 153 5.76 -8.32 21.47
N SER A 154 6.63 -7.31 21.52
CA SER A 154 6.46 -6.08 20.74
C SER A 154 6.61 -6.34 19.24
N LEU A 155 7.65 -7.09 18.83
CA LEU A 155 7.89 -7.42 17.42
C LEU A 155 6.78 -8.31 16.85
N ASN A 156 6.28 -9.28 17.63
CA ASN A 156 5.09 -10.06 17.28
C ASN A 156 3.87 -9.15 17.02
N ARG A 157 3.62 -8.15 17.89
CA ARG A 157 2.52 -7.19 17.70
C ARG A 157 2.73 -6.28 16.49
N ILE A 158 3.96 -5.80 16.28
CA ILE A 158 4.33 -4.96 15.14
C ILE A 158 4.05 -5.73 13.84
N TYR A 159 4.51 -6.97 13.76
CA TYR A 159 4.27 -7.85 12.63
C TYR A 159 2.77 -8.05 12.37
N SER A 160 2.01 -8.39 13.42
CA SER A 160 0.59 -8.72 13.29
C SER A 160 -0.33 -7.52 13.00
N PHE A 161 -0.03 -6.35 13.56
CA PHE A 161 -1.02 -5.26 13.62
C PHE A 161 -0.60 -3.95 12.97
N ILE A 162 0.69 -3.69 12.73
CA ILE A 162 1.11 -2.34 12.28
C ILE A 162 1.05 -2.20 10.77
N HIS A 163 1.35 -3.26 10.01
CA HIS A 163 1.55 -3.16 8.57
C HIS A 163 0.35 -2.56 7.81
N ILE A 164 -0.86 -3.09 8.01
CA ILE A 164 -2.08 -2.62 7.31
C ILE A 164 -2.48 -1.21 7.78
N PRO A 165 -2.67 -0.94 9.10
CA PRO A 165 -3.04 0.39 9.57
C PRO A 165 -2.00 1.47 9.23
N ALA A 166 -0.70 1.16 9.29
CA ALA A 166 0.35 2.10 8.90
C ALA A 166 0.26 2.46 7.41
N THR A 167 -0.01 1.48 6.55
CA THR A 167 -0.19 1.72 5.11
C THR A 167 -1.43 2.57 4.83
N ILE A 168 -2.56 2.29 5.49
CA ILE A 168 -3.79 3.09 5.39
C ILE A 168 -3.54 4.52 5.87
N ALA A 169 -2.89 4.69 7.02
CA ALA A 169 -2.54 5.99 7.58
C ALA A 169 -1.61 6.77 6.64
N PHE A 170 -0.62 6.10 6.04
CA PHE A 170 0.24 6.68 5.01
C PHE A 170 -0.58 7.15 3.82
N LEU A 171 -1.42 6.31 3.24
CA LEU A 171 -2.23 6.67 2.07
C LEU A 171 -3.15 7.85 2.35
N ALA A 172 -3.83 7.87 3.51
CA ALA A 172 -4.67 8.98 3.93
C ALA A 172 -3.87 10.28 4.12
N TYR A 173 -2.72 10.20 4.82
CA TYR A 173 -1.82 11.33 5.01
C TYR A 173 -1.28 11.87 3.68
N PHE A 174 -0.83 10.99 2.79
CA PHE A 174 -0.19 11.35 1.54
C PHE A 174 -1.20 11.89 0.52
N TYR A 175 -2.40 11.27 0.41
CA TYR A 175 -3.51 11.77 -0.40
C TYR A 175 -3.91 13.20 -0.02
N ARG A 176 -3.81 13.50 1.27
CA ARG A 176 -4.16 14.79 1.81
C ARG A 176 -3.07 15.83 1.62
N THR A 177 -1.83 15.48 1.96
CA THR A 177 -0.74 16.46 2.10
C THR A 177 0.04 16.68 0.81
N GLN A 178 -0.04 15.74 -0.13
CA GLN A 178 0.74 15.78 -1.37
C GLN A 178 -0.14 16.11 -2.58
N ARG A 179 0.47 16.67 -3.62
CA ARG A 179 -0.18 16.92 -4.90
C ARG A 179 -0.53 15.59 -5.57
N PHE A 180 -1.54 15.59 -6.43
CA PHE A 180 -1.96 14.38 -7.16
C PHE A 180 -0.81 13.72 -7.93
N ASN A 181 0.05 14.51 -8.58
CA ASN A 181 1.20 13.99 -9.33
C ASN A 181 2.27 13.32 -8.47
N THR A 182 2.26 13.54 -7.15
CA THR A 182 3.14 12.88 -6.18
C THR A 182 2.44 11.68 -5.52
N TYR A 183 1.16 11.84 -5.20
CA TYR A 183 0.36 10.78 -4.57
C TYR A 183 0.08 9.61 -5.53
N ALA A 184 -0.36 9.91 -6.75
CA ALA A 184 -0.82 8.88 -7.69
C ALA A 184 0.29 7.88 -8.07
N PRO A 185 1.55 8.27 -8.32
CA PRO A 185 2.64 7.32 -8.52
C PRO A 185 2.92 6.46 -7.28
N ALA A 186 2.91 7.03 -6.08
CA ALA A 186 3.12 6.26 -4.84
C ALA A 186 2.01 5.20 -4.65
N ARG A 187 0.75 5.58 -4.86
CA ARG A 187 -0.40 4.66 -4.85
C ARG A 187 -0.26 3.54 -5.89
N ARG A 188 0.08 3.89 -7.14
CA ARG A 188 0.29 2.90 -8.22
C ARG A 188 1.46 1.97 -7.93
N THR A 189 2.51 2.47 -7.28
CA THR A 189 3.68 1.67 -6.89
C THR A 189 3.28 0.58 -5.91
N LEU A 190 2.48 0.89 -4.88
CA LEU A 190 1.95 -0.13 -3.95
C LEU A 190 1.06 -1.16 -4.67
N ALA A 191 0.18 -0.71 -5.56
CA ALA A 191 -0.68 -1.62 -6.33
C ALA A 191 0.11 -2.53 -7.28
N LEU A 192 1.13 -1.99 -7.97
CA LEU A 192 1.99 -2.77 -8.85
C LEU A 192 2.87 -3.74 -8.05
N ALA A 193 3.37 -3.35 -6.88
CA ALA A 193 4.11 -4.24 -5.98
C ALA A 193 3.26 -5.45 -5.56
N ASN A 194 1.96 -5.26 -5.26
CA ASN A 194 1.04 -6.37 -5.00
C ASN A 194 0.87 -7.29 -6.22
N LEU A 195 0.71 -6.70 -7.40
CA LEU A 195 0.55 -7.49 -8.63
C LEU A 195 1.79 -8.35 -8.89
N LEU A 196 2.98 -7.76 -8.80
CA LEU A 196 4.25 -8.47 -8.97
C LEU A 196 4.43 -9.57 -7.92
N ALA A 197 4.17 -9.26 -6.64
CA ALA A 197 4.24 -10.25 -5.58
C ALA A 197 3.24 -11.39 -5.78
N PHE A 198 2.01 -11.09 -6.20
CA PHE A 198 1.00 -12.10 -6.51
C PHE A 198 1.46 -13.04 -7.62
N VAL A 199 2.03 -12.50 -8.71
CA VAL A 199 2.60 -13.33 -9.78
C VAL A 199 3.67 -14.28 -9.23
N VAL A 200 4.58 -13.79 -8.36
CA VAL A 200 5.60 -14.65 -7.75
C VAL A 200 4.97 -15.69 -6.82
N PHE A 201 4.02 -15.32 -5.96
CA PHE A 201 3.35 -16.26 -5.05
C PHE A 201 2.61 -17.38 -5.77
N THR A 202 2.05 -17.09 -6.95
CA THR A 202 1.36 -18.09 -7.77
C THR A 202 2.34 -19.01 -8.50
N LEU A 203 3.44 -18.47 -9.03
CA LEU A 203 4.39 -19.25 -9.84
C LEU A 203 5.45 -19.97 -8.99
N TRP A 204 5.79 -19.43 -7.83
CA TRP A 204 6.87 -19.90 -6.97
C TRP A 204 6.48 -19.84 -5.48
N PRO A 205 5.55 -20.72 -5.03
CA PRO A 205 5.16 -20.75 -3.63
C PRO A 205 6.36 -21.10 -2.75
N CYS A 206 6.55 -20.40 -1.63
CA CYS A 206 7.71 -20.53 -0.77
C CYS A 206 7.29 -20.67 0.69
N MET A 207 7.74 -21.75 1.34
CA MET A 207 7.45 -22.00 2.74
C MET A 207 8.30 -21.10 3.65
N PRO A 208 7.67 -20.37 4.60
CA PRO A 208 8.39 -19.50 5.52
C PRO A 208 9.22 -20.28 6.57
N PRO A 209 10.24 -19.65 7.18
CA PRO A 209 11.18 -20.33 8.06
C PRO A 209 10.50 -21.06 9.24
N ARG A 210 9.48 -20.44 9.86
CA ARG A 210 8.74 -21.02 11.00
C ARG A 210 8.06 -22.38 10.70
N LEU A 211 7.80 -22.70 9.43
CA LEU A 211 7.14 -23.93 9.00
C LEU A 211 8.13 -25.02 8.55
N LEU A 212 9.43 -24.70 8.47
CA LEU A 212 10.46 -25.68 8.13
C LEU A 212 10.64 -26.73 9.24
N PRO A 213 11.23 -27.90 8.91
CA PRO A 213 11.57 -28.90 9.92
C PRO A 213 12.42 -28.33 11.06
N LYS A 214 12.18 -28.80 12.29
CA LYS A 214 12.88 -28.32 13.51
C LYS A 214 14.41 -28.38 13.42
N SER A 215 14.97 -29.24 12.56
CA SER A 215 16.41 -29.34 12.31
C SER A 215 17.06 -28.05 11.80
N TYR A 216 16.27 -27.12 11.24
CA TYR A 216 16.78 -25.83 10.75
C TYR A 216 16.87 -24.75 11.85
N GLY A 217 16.31 -25.00 13.04
CA GLY A 217 16.47 -24.13 14.21
C GLY A 217 15.45 -23.00 14.35
N PHE A 218 14.50 -22.86 13.41
CA PHE A 218 13.47 -21.81 13.47
C PHE A 218 12.36 -22.13 14.49
N ILE A 219 11.95 -21.11 15.25
CA ILE A 219 10.87 -21.21 16.24
C ILE A 219 9.71 -20.31 15.83
N ASP A 220 8.50 -20.87 15.78
CA ASP A 220 7.28 -20.10 15.57
C ASP A 220 6.87 -19.37 16.86
N THR A 221 7.14 -18.07 16.93
CA THR A 221 6.84 -17.21 18.08
C THR A 221 5.51 -16.47 17.96
N VAL A 222 4.93 -16.38 16.76
CA VAL A 222 3.73 -15.58 16.48
C VAL A 222 2.47 -16.43 16.62
N HIS A 223 2.48 -17.66 16.11
CA HIS A 223 1.29 -18.50 16.05
C HIS A 223 1.16 -19.48 17.22
N ARG A 224 2.23 -19.66 18.02
CA ARG A 224 2.20 -20.44 19.28
C ARG A 224 1.93 -19.60 20.54
N GLY A 225 1.88 -18.27 20.44
CA GLY A 225 1.59 -17.35 21.53
C GLY A 225 0.18 -16.75 21.47
N ALA A 226 -0.29 -16.16 22.58
CA ALA A 226 -1.61 -15.51 22.70
C ALA A 226 -1.76 -14.19 21.90
N VAL A 227 -0.90 -13.94 20.91
CA VAL A 227 -0.78 -12.66 20.17
C VAL A 227 -1.16 -12.82 18.69
N SER A 228 -1.71 -13.99 18.33
CA SER A 228 -2.19 -14.26 16.98
C SER A 228 -3.36 -13.31 16.66
N SER A 229 -3.21 -12.47 15.64
CA SER A 229 -4.29 -11.58 15.16
C SER A 229 -5.17 -12.32 14.16
N VAL A 230 -6.42 -11.88 13.99
CA VAL A 230 -7.30 -12.36 12.90
C VAL A 230 -6.64 -12.20 11.53
N TRP A 231 -5.73 -11.24 11.35
CA TRP A 231 -4.98 -11.01 10.10
C TRP A 231 -3.80 -11.95 9.89
N THR A 232 -3.18 -12.45 10.95
CA THR A 232 -2.07 -13.44 10.88
C THR A 232 -2.57 -14.88 10.93
N THR A 233 -3.77 -15.09 11.47
CA THR A 233 -4.43 -16.39 11.64
C THR A 233 -5.60 -16.55 10.67
N ASN A 234 -5.82 -15.59 9.77
CA ASN A 234 -6.92 -15.67 8.82
C ASN A 234 -6.70 -16.85 7.89
N LYS A 235 -7.73 -17.69 7.71
CA LYS A 235 -7.77 -18.72 6.65
C LYS A 235 -7.60 -18.12 5.23
N PHE A 236 -7.56 -16.80 5.11
CA PHE A 236 -7.38 -16.03 3.86
C PHE A 236 -5.96 -15.60 3.53
N CYS A 237 -5.00 -15.78 4.45
CA CYS A 237 -3.58 -15.51 4.20
C CYS A 237 -2.90 -16.75 3.61
N ASN A 238 -2.24 -16.60 2.46
CA ASN A 238 -1.47 -17.69 1.86
C ASN A 238 -0.24 -17.98 2.75
N GLN A 239 -0.30 -19.05 3.53
CA GLN A 239 0.77 -19.42 4.46
C GLN A 239 2.09 -19.80 3.77
N TYR A 240 2.05 -20.04 2.46
CA TYR A 240 3.18 -20.40 1.60
C TYR A 240 3.61 -19.26 0.66
N ALA A 241 3.29 -18.01 1.02
CA ALA A 241 3.68 -16.81 0.28
C ALA A 241 4.80 -16.04 1.02
N ALA A 242 5.90 -16.71 1.35
CA ALA A 242 7.03 -16.07 2.05
C ALA A 242 7.77 -15.06 1.14
N MET A 243 8.00 -15.39 -0.13
CA MET A 243 8.78 -14.55 -1.04
C MET A 243 7.92 -14.03 -2.21
N PRO A 244 7.94 -12.72 -2.52
CA PRO A 244 8.68 -11.63 -1.86
C PRO A 244 8.01 -11.13 -0.57
N SER A 245 8.80 -10.56 0.36
CA SER A 245 8.24 -9.97 1.58
C SER A 245 7.50 -8.65 1.30
N LEU A 246 6.17 -8.70 1.23
CA LEU A 246 5.32 -7.50 1.09
C LEU A 246 5.35 -6.60 2.32
N HIS A 247 5.52 -7.14 3.53
CA HIS A 247 5.71 -6.35 4.75
C HIS A 247 6.87 -5.38 4.59
N PHE A 248 8.03 -5.91 4.21
CA PHE A 248 9.23 -5.11 3.99
C PHE A 248 9.10 -4.23 2.73
N GLY A 249 8.66 -4.76 1.60
CA GLY A 249 8.50 -3.99 0.35
C GLY A 249 7.58 -2.77 0.50
N TYR A 250 6.45 -2.91 1.18
CA TYR A 250 5.55 -1.78 1.47
C TYR A 250 6.20 -0.77 2.41
N SER A 251 6.81 -1.25 3.49
CA SER A 251 7.43 -0.33 4.46
C SER A 251 8.55 0.48 3.83
N LEU A 252 9.27 -0.09 2.86
CA LEU A 252 10.23 0.62 2.02
C LEU A 252 9.55 1.67 1.13
N ILE A 253 8.48 1.31 0.41
CA ILE A 253 7.75 2.27 -0.45
C ILE A 253 7.20 3.43 0.39
N VAL A 254 6.62 3.14 1.55
CA VAL A 254 6.08 4.13 2.50
C VAL A 254 7.19 5.02 3.03
N GLY A 255 8.26 4.43 3.59
CA GLY A 255 9.39 5.15 4.13
C GLY A 255 10.04 6.03 3.07
N TRP A 256 10.30 5.49 1.88
CA TRP A 256 10.94 6.20 0.78
C TRP A 256 10.07 7.35 0.28
N SER A 257 8.76 7.13 0.14
CA SER A 257 7.81 8.17 -0.25
C SER A 257 7.82 9.34 0.74
N LEU A 258 7.85 9.06 2.04
CA LEU A 258 7.92 10.09 3.09
C LEU A 258 9.28 10.79 3.12
N PHE A 259 10.38 10.05 2.93
CA PHE A 259 11.74 10.59 2.83
C PHE A 259 11.89 11.55 1.66
N ALA A 260 11.52 11.12 0.44
CA ALA A 260 11.64 11.91 -0.77
C ALA A 260 10.72 13.16 -0.78
N ASN A 261 9.64 13.12 0.00
CA ASN A 261 8.63 14.17 0.08
C ASN A 261 8.53 14.79 1.48
N ALA A 262 9.64 14.76 2.23
CA ALA A 262 9.70 15.30 3.57
C ALA A 262 9.25 16.78 3.57
N PRO A 263 8.50 17.24 4.60
CA PRO A 263 7.97 18.60 4.69
C PRO A 263 8.98 19.70 4.32
N ALA A 264 8.71 20.43 3.24
CA ALA A 264 9.58 21.51 2.76
C ALA A 264 9.75 22.67 3.77
N GLY A 265 8.78 22.88 4.66
CA GLY A 265 8.81 23.91 5.71
C GLY A 265 9.75 23.62 6.89
N THR A 266 10.41 22.46 6.92
CA THR A 266 11.33 22.11 8.00
C THR A 266 12.67 22.85 7.85
N ARG A 267 12.70 24.10 8.33
CA ARG A 267 13.91 24.97 8.27
C ARG A 267 15.10 24.43 9.07
N SER A 268 14.85 23.64 10.12
CA SER A 268 15.92 23.05 10.93
C SER A 268 16.47 21.78 10.29
N ARG A 269 17.77 21.79 9.95
CA ARG A 269 18.49 20.63 9.42
C ARG A 269 18.35 19.40 10.32
N TRP A 270 18.39 19.59 11.64
CA TRP A 270 18.30 18.51 12.63
C TRP A 270 16.92 17.87 12.66
N ARG A 271 15.86 18.69 12.55
CA ARG A 271 14.50 18.16 12.44
C ARG A 271 14.32 17.38 11.15
N ARG A 272 14.92 17.83 10.05
CA ARG A 272 14.87 17.13 8.76
C ARG A 272 15.58 15.77 8.83
N MET A 273 16.79 15.74 9.40
CA MET A 273 17.52 14.49 9.63
C MET A 273 16.73 13.54 10.54
N GLY A 274 16.18 14.03 11.64
CA GLY A 274 15.34 13.23 12.53
C GLY A 274 14.14 12.59 11.82
N LEU A 275 13.46 13.34 10.94
CA LEU A 275 12.38 12.80 10.12
C LEU A 275 12.87 11.73 9.14
N HIS A 276 14.02 11.92 8.50
CA HIS A 276 14.58 10.93 7.58
C HIS A 276 14.94 9.63 8.31
N TYR A 277 15.55 9.72 9.49
CA TYR A 277 15.82 8.55 10.34
C TYR A 277 14.51 7.87 10.77
N LEU A 278 13.48 8.64 11.11
CA LEU A 278 12.18 8.08 11.46
C LEU A 278 11.55 7.33 10.26
N PHE A 279 11.57 7.92 9.08
CA PHE A 279 10.96 7.34 7.87
C PHE A 279 11.69 6.08 7.40
N MET A 280 13.03 6.05 7.47
CA MET A 280 13.85 4.88 7.14
C MET A 280 13.97 3.88 8.29
N GLY A 281 13.74 4.33 9.53
CA GLY A 281 13.64 3.46 10.70
C GLY A 281 12.42 2.55 10.63
N TYR A 282 11.34 2.97 9.95
CA TYR A 282 10.15 2.13 9.75
C TYR A 282 10.44 0.82 8.98
N PRO A 283 11.00 0.83 7.75
CA PRO A 283 11.35 -0.41 7.07
C PRO A 283 12.40 -1.24 7.81
N ALA A 284 13.35 -0.60 8.51
CA ALA A 284 14.32 -1.32 9.35
C ALA A 284 13.63 -2.06 10.51
N LEU A 285 12.66 -1.41 11.17
CA LEU A 285 11.85 -2.03 12.23
C LEU A 285 11.03 -3.20 11.70
N ILE A 286 10.43 -3.07 10.52
CA ILE A 286 9.68 -4.15 9.88
C ILE A 286 10.59 -5.30 9.49
N LEU A 287 11.79 -5.04 8.95
CA LEU A 287 12.79 -6.06 8.66
C LEU A 287 13.16 -6.86 9.91
N LEU A 288 13.46 -6.15 11.01
CA LEU A 288 13.74 -6.79 12.29
C LEU A 288 12.55 -7.65 12.76
N ALA A 289 11.32 -7.13 12.65
CA ALA A 289 10.13 -7.84 13.07
C ALA A 289 9.90 -9.13 12.25
N ILE A 290 10.02 -9.10 10.92
CA ILE A 290 9.77 -10.29 10.09
C ILE A 290 10.83 -11.38 10.28
N VAL A 291 12.09 -11.00 10.49
CA VAL A 291 13.20 -11.92 10.70
C VAL A 291 13.14 -12.51 12.11
N ALA A 292 12.98 -11.68 13.14
CA ALA A 292 12.92 -12.12 14.53
C ALA A 292 11.74 -13.06 14.82
N THR A 293 10.65 -12.92 14.05
CA THR A 293 9.46 -13.76 14.17
C THR A 293 9.47 -15.00 13.26
N ALA A 294 10.58 -15.25 12.55
CA ALA A 294 10.76 -16.36 11.59
C ALA A 294 9.66 -16.43 10.52
N ASN A 295 9.08 -15.28 10.14
CA ASN A 295 8.06 -15.22 9.11
C ASN A 295 8.62 -15.06 7.71
N HIS A 296 9.85 -14.53 7.60
CA HIS A 296 10.54 -14.30 6.34
C HIS A 296 12.04 -14.58 6.47
N TYR A 297 12.64 -15.05 5.39
CA TYR A 297 14.10 -15.11 5.20
C TYR A 297 14.66 -13.72 4.85
N LEU A 298 15.96 -13.49 4.97
CA LEU A 298 16.57 -12.24 4.50
C LEU A 298 16.48 -12.11 2.97
N LEU A 299 16.56 -13.22 2.23
CA LEU A 299 16.33 -13.21 0.78
C LEU A 299 14.89 -12.84 0.41
N ASP A 300 13.89 -13.14 1.24
CA ASP A 300 12.52 -12.66 1.00
C ASP A 300 12.45 -11.13 1.07
N ALA A 301 13.19 -10.54 2.01
CA ALA A 301 13.31 -9.09 2.15
C ALA A 301 14.07 -8.48 0.96
N ALA A 302 15.14 -9.12 0.48
CA ALA A 302 15.85 -8.71 -0.72
C ALA A 302 14.94 -8.75 -1.96
N ALA A 303 14.16 -9.81 -2.13
CA ALA A 303 13.16 -9.92 -3.20
C ALA A 303 12.07 -8.83 -3.05
N GLY A 304 11.63 -8.56 -1.82
CA GLY A 304 10.71 -7.46 -1.51
C GLY A 304 11.25 -6.08 -1.90
N PHE A 305 12.54 -5.83 -1.66
CA PHE A 305 13.23 -4.62 -2.12
C PHE A 305 13.26 -4.52 -3.64
N VAL A 306 13.64 -5.60 -4.34
CA VAL A 306 13.66 -5.64 -5.81
C VAL A 306 12.27 -5.36 -6.36
N VAL A 307 11.22 -5.99 -5.82
CA VAL A 307 9.83 -5.75 -6.23
C VAL A 307 9.41 -4.31 -5.98
N ALA A 308 9.77 -3.72 -4.83
CA ALA A 308 9.48 -2.32 -4.55
C ALA A 308 10.14 -1.36 -5.56
N VAL A 309 11.40 -1.60 -5.91
CA VAL A 309 12.13 -0.81 -6.91
C VAL A 309 11.52 -0.98 -8.30
N LEU A 310 11.28 -2.21 -8.74
CA LEU A 310 10.65 -2.48 -10.03
C LEU A 310 9.27 -1.84 -10.12
N ALA A 311 8.46 -1.96 -9.06
CA ALA A 311 7.16 -1.33 -9.00
C ALA A 311 7.27 0.20 -9.08
N LEU A 312 8.23 0.80 -8.38
CA LEU A 312 8.46 2.24 -8.41
C LEU A 312 8.80 2.73 -9.82
N GLN A 313 9.69 2.02 -10.52
CA GLN A 313 10.12 2.37 -11.87
C GLN A 313 9.04 2.11 -12.92
N ALA A 314 8.30 1.01 -12.79
CA ALA A 314 7.33 0.55 -13.78
C ALA A 314 5.87 0.94 -13.49
N ASN A 315 5.57 1.69 -12.42
CA ASN A 315 4.18 2.02 -12.02
C ASN A 315 3.34 2.68 -13.14
N ALA A 316 4.00 3.34 -14.10
CA ALA A 316 3.34 3.95 -15.26
C ALA A 316 2.67 2.93 -16.18
N VAL A 317 3.05 1.65 -16.14
CA VAL A 317 2.41 0.57 -16.93
C VAL A 317 0.91 0.48 -16.62
N LEU A 318 0.51 0.73 -15.37
CA LEU A 318 -0.89 0.71 -14.95
C LEU A 318 -1.72 1.82 -15.63
N LEU A 319 -1.08 2.87 -16.15
CA LEU A 319 -1.76 3.92 -16.91
C LEU A 319 -2.22 3.42 -18.29
N ARG A 320 -1.71 2.29 -18.79
CA ARG A 320 -2.23 1.64 -19.99
C ARG A 320 -3.66 1.11 -19.81
N LEU A 321 -4.15 1.02 -18.57
CA LEU A 321 -5.53 0.67 -18.25
C LEU A 321 -6.48 1.88 -18.30
N LEU A 322 -5.98 3.11 -18.49
CA LEU A 322 -6.82 4.31 -18.58
C LEU A 322 -7.88 4.25 -19.70
N PRO A 323 -7.62 3.69 -20.91
CA PRO A 323 -8.66 3.54 -21.92
C PRO A 323 -9.81 2.63 -21.46
N LEU A 324 -9.48 1.54 -20.76
CA LEU A 324 -10.46 0.64 -20.17
C LEU A 324 -11.26 1.35 -19.05
N GLU A 325 -10.56 2.06 -18.17
CA GLU A 325 -11.18 2.88 -17.14
C GLU A 325 -12.17 3.88 -17.76
N ASN A 326 -11.74 4.66 -18.75
CA ASN A 326 -12.57 5.64 -19.44
C ASN A 326 -13.78 4.98 -20.14
N TYR A 327 -13.59 3.81 -20.74
CA TYR A 327 -14.68 3.04 -21.34
C TYR A 327 -15.72 2.61 -20.31
N VAL A 328 -15.29 2.13 -19.13
CA VAL A 328 -16.19 1.74 -18.04
C VAL A 328 -16.97 2.95 -17.51
N PHE A 329 -16.30 4.08 -17.26
CA PHE A 329 -16.97 5.31 -16.82
C PHE A 329 -17.98 5.84 -17.85
N ASP A 330 -17.63 5.80 -19.14
CA ASP A 330 -18.53 6.16 -20.23
C ASP A 330 -19.76 5.24 -20.28
N LYS A 331 -19.57 3.91 -20.16
CA LYS A 331 -20.68 2.95 -20.12
C LYS A 331 -21.56 3.06 -18.89
N LEU A 332 -21.00 3.47 -17.76
CA LEU A 332 -21.75 3.71 -16.52
C LEU A 332 -22.40 5.10 -16.47
N HIS A 333 -22.21 5.94 -17.50
CA HIS A 333 -22.71 7.32 -17.54
C HIS A 333 -22.22 8.16 -16.33
N ILE A 334 -20.92 8.05 -16.02
CA ILE A 334 -20.27 8.73 -14.90
C ILE A 334 -19.13 9.62 -15.43
N HIS A 335 -19.11 10.88 -15.00
CA HIS A 335 -17.99 11.78 -15.23
C HIS A 335 -17.01 11.72 -14.06
N LYS A 336 -15.75 11.40 -14.33
CA LYS A 336 -14.70 11.34 -13.31
C LYS A 336 -14.27 12.76 -12.92
N PRO A 337 -14.25 13.12 -11.63
CA PRO A 337 -13.77 14.43 -11.20
C PRO A 337 -12.30 14.65 -11.59
N PRO A 338 -11.93 15.86 -12.01
CA PRO A 338 -10.54 16.19 -12.29
C PRO A 338 -9.69 15.99 -11.02
N PRO A 339 -8.42 15.59 -11.17
CA PRO A 339 -7.54 15.44 -10.02
C PRO A 339 -7.44 16.75 -9.24
N ALA A 340 -7.50 16.65 -7.91
CA ALA A 340 -7.41 17.82 -7.05
C ALA A 340 -6.12 18.60 -7.30
N GLY A 341 -6.26 19.88 -7.66
CA GLY A 341 -5.18 20.77 -8.13
C GLY A 341 -5.24 21.11 -9.62
N ARG A 342 -5.85 20.24 -10.46
CA ARG A 342 -6.10 20.55 -11.88
C ARG A 342 -7.38 21.36 -12.08
N ALA A 343 -8.38 21.18 -11.22
CA ALA A 343 -9.62 21.97 -11.25
C ALA A 343 -9.37 23.48 -11.00
N GLU A 344 -8.46 23.82 -10.08
CA GLU A 344 -8.06 25.22 -9.83
C GLU A 344 -7.30 25.83 -11.01
N ALA A 345 -6.44 25.06 -11.67
CA ALA A 345 -5.66 25.52 -12.83
C ALA A 345 -6.51 25.67 -14.10
N VAL A 346 -7.37 24.70 -14.40
CA VAL A 346 -8.26 24.71 -15.57
C VAL A 346 -9.36 25.76 -15.41
N GLY A 347 -9.90 25.93 -14.20
CA GLY A 347 -10.85 27.00 -13.90
C GLY A 347 -10.24 28.41 -13.97
N ALA A 348 -8.92 28.53 -13.88
CA ALA A 348 -8.20 29.80 -14.05
C ALA A 348 -7.83 30.11 -15.50
N GLU A 349 -7.56 29.10 -16.34
CA GLU A 349 -7.15 29.29 -17.74
C GLU A 349 -8.30 29.31 -18.75
N GLU A 350 -9.34 28.48 -18.60
CA GLU A 350 -10.27 28.22 -19.72
C GLU A 350 -11.57 29.05 -19.71
N GLY A 351 -11.79 29.92 -18.72
CA GLY A 351 -13.01 30.75 -18.68
C GLY A 351 -14.33 29.96 -18.68
N LEU A 352 -14.28 28.66 -18.43
CA LEU A 352 -15.45 27.77 -18.36
C LEU A 352 -16.41 28.29 -17.27
N PRO A 353 -17.73 28.28 -17.53
CA PRO A 353 -18.71 28.87 -16.62
C PRO A 353 -18.52 28.31 -15.20
N ARG A 354 -18.35 29.24 -14.23
CA ARG A 354 -18.20 28.94 -12.79
C ARG A 354 -19.29 28.03 -12.21
N PHE A 355 -20.38 27.83 -12.94
CA PHE A 355 -21.52 26.99 -12.59
C PHE A 355 -21.26 25.48 -12.58
N ALA A 356 -20.08 24.99 -13.00
CA ALA A 356 -19.74 23.57 -12.89
C ALA A 356 -19.08 23.15 -11.56
N TYR A 357 -18.77 24.11 -10.66
CA TYR A 357 -17.95 23.85 -9.47
C TYR A 357 -18.44 24.53 -8.17
N GLU A 358 -19.68 25.01 -8.11
CA GLU A 358 -20.26 25.49 -6.85
C GLU A 358 -20.64 24.31 -5.95
N ALA A 359 -19.81 24.07 -4.93
CA ALA A 359 -20.24 23.39 -3.73
C ALA A 359 -21.47 24.13 -3.18
N VAL A 360 -22.46 23.36 -2.77
CA VAL A 360 -23.65 23.85 -2.05
C VAL A 360 -23.18 24.74 -0.91
N ASP A 361 -23.45 26.03 -1.07
CA ASP A 361 -23.35 27.01 -0.01
C ASP A 361 -24.46 26.65 0.99
N ASP A 362 -24.09 26.05 2.12
CA ASP A 362 -24.98 26.01 3.27
C ASP A 362 -25.16 27.46 3.70
N GLY A 363 -26.37 27.98 3.45
CA GLY A 363 -26.69 29.37 3.66
C GLY A 363 -26.35 29.85 5.06
N GLY A 364 -25.62 30.95 5.14
CA GLY A 364 -25.59 31.77 6.35
C GLY A 364 -24.24 32.38 6.71
N ALA A 365 -23.72 33.29 5.91
CA ALA A 365 -22.96 34.45 6.42
C ALA A 365 -22.88 35.54 5.36
N LYS A 366 -23.81 36.52 5.45
CA LYS A 366 -23.61 37.82 4.80
C LYS A 366 -22.36 38.46 5.42
N GLU A 367 -21.31 38.66 4.65
CA GLU A 367 -20.31 39.67 5.02
C GLU A 367 -19.90 40.56 3.83
N LYS A 368 -20.08 41.86 4.10
CA LYS A 368 -19.91 43.04 3.26
C LYS A 368 -18.71 42.98 2.31
N ARG A 369 -18.99 43.23 1.03
CA ARG A 369 -18.04 43.90 0.12
C ARG A 369 -17.56 45.20 0.77
N ARG A 370 -16.25 45.32 1.01
CA ARG A 370 -15.57 46.61 1.10
C ARG A 370 -14.70 46.79 -0.14
N SER A 371 -15.07 47.81 -0.89
CA SER A 371 -14.29 48.42 -1.96
C SER A 371 -13.02 49.06 -1.35
N CYS A 372 -11.86 48.75 -1.93
CA CYS A 372 -10.70 49.62 -2.06
C CYS A 372 -9.89 48.98 -3.19
N GLY A 373 -9.70 49.59 -4.35
CA GLY A 373 -9.14 50.93 -4.51
C GLY A 373 -7.80 50.72 -5.18
N SER A 374 -7.80 50.85 -6.50
CA SER A 374 -6.65 50.75 -7.40
C SER A 374 -5.47 51.57 -6.89
N PHE A 375 -4.28 50.97 -6.80
CA PHE A 375 -3.04 51.74 -6.83
C PHE A 375 -2.05 51.06 -7.76
N VAL A 376 -2.03 51.60 -8.98
CA VAL A 376 -0.95 51.50 -9.95
C VAL A 376 0.18 52.38 -9.42
N PHE A 377 1.40 51.84 -9.33
CA PHE A 377 2.61 52.66 -9.32
C PHE A 377 3.51 52.22 -10.48
N THR A 378 3.43 53.01 -11.52
CA THR A 378 4.48 53.23 -12.51
C THR A 378 5.45 54.25 -11.94
N THR A 379 6.75 53.97 -11.92
CA THR A 379 7.78 54.99 -12.09
C THR A 379 8.94 54.40 -12.85
N ALA A 380 9.22 55.02 -13.99
CA ALA A 380 10.34 54.79 -14.87
C ALA A 380 11.63 55.46 -14.34
N GLU A 381 12.75 55.06 -14.95
CA GLU A 381 14.02 55.79 -15.15
C GLU A 381 14.86 56.20 -13.93
N ALA A 382 16.00 55.51 -13.76
CA ALA A 382 17.35 56.06 -14.04
C ALA A 382 18.37 54.91 -14.13
#